data_AF-A0A7S1EAT0-F1
#
_entry.id   AF-A0A7S1EAT0-F1
#
_cell.length_a   1.000
_cell.length_b   1.000
_cell.length_c   1.000
_cell.angle_alpha   90.00
_cell.angle_beta   90.00
_cell.angle_gamma   90.00
#
_symmetry.space_group_name_H-M   'P 1'
#
loop_
_entity.id
_entity.type
_entity.pdbx_description
1 polymer ?
#
loop_
_entity_poly.entity_id
_entity_poly.type
_entity_poly.pdbx_seq_one_letter_code
_entity_poly.pdbx_strand_id
1 'polypeptide(L)'
;ALHCAYVPLGGGAKHLHVHLLDRLVPPPPEVVASGGHAILAYLRRSYSAVLHQQLDLSGFKLQHFPFMALSTPTTLTSLSLNKNQLGSVPPQLATLSNLQQLSVSDNHITELPGKTMAALPLLKSLSVHGNKITVLPQELGSLRFLEYLQFDAEGITSPPRDVLVKSAQAVLRYLRKVWGGRCSGVLELTDCDLTDLP
;
A
#
# COMPACT_ATOMS: atom_id res chain seq x y z
N ALA A 1 9.12 2.23 -43.98
CA ALA A 1 8.00 1.37 -44.37
C ALA A 1 7.52 0.61 -43.15
N LEU A 2 6.36 1.02 -42.61
CA LEU A 2 5.38 0.19 -41.92
C LEU A 2 4.10 1.05 -41.85
N HIS A 3 3.34 0.95 -42.93
CA HIS A 3 2.01 1.51 -43.11
C HIS A 3 1.04 0.60 -42.35
N CYS A 4 0.53 1.01 -41.19
CA CYS A 4 -0.58 0.31 -40.55
C CYS A 4 -1.88 1.07 -40.85
N ALA A 5 -2.73 0.42 -41.63
CA ALA A 5 -4.01 0.92 -42.12
C ALA A 5 -4.98 1.19 -40.98
N TYR A 6 -5.63 2.35 -41.04
CA TYR A 6 -6.70 2.79 -40.14
C TYR A 6 -8.03 2.24 -40.66
N VAL A 7 -8.66 1.32 -39.92
CA VAL A 7 -10.02 0.86 -40.19
C VAL A 7 -10.99 1.62 -39.27
N PRO A 8 -11.96 2.41 -39.78
CA PRO A 8 -12.82 3.20 -38.92
C PRO A 8 -13.99 2.36 -38.40
N LEU A 9 -14.02 2.08 -37.10
CA LEU A 9 -15.23 1.65 -36.40
C LEU A 9 -16.07 2.88 -36.01
N GLY A 10 -17.38 2.77 -36.22
CA GLY A 10 -18.34 3.87 -36.23
C GLY A 10 -18.55 4.62 -34.90
N GLY A 11 -18.69 5.94 -35.04
CA GLY A 11 -19.70 6.81 -34.41
C GLY A 11 -19.70 7.09 -32.90
N GLY A 12 -19.51 6.10 -32.02
CA GLY A 12 -19.78 6.26 -30.59
C GLY A 12 -18.58 6.03 -29.66
N ALA A 13 -17.67 5.13 -30.03
CA ALA A 13 -16.57 4.70 -29.16
C ALA A 13 -15.37 5.66 -29.16
N LYS A 14 -15.23 6.52 -30.18
CA LYS A 14 -14.02 7.36 -30.37
C LYS A 14 -13.88 8.47 -29.32
N HIS A 15 -14.98 9.05 -28.84
CA HIS A 15 -14.91 10.12 -27.84
C HIS A 15 -14.53 9.64 -26.43
N LEU A 16 -14.96 8.42 -26.03
CA LEU A 16 -14.55 7.84 -24.75
C LEU A 16 -13.08 7.38 -24.79
N HIS A 17 -12.65 6.80 -25.91
CA HIS A 17 -11.29 6.25 -26.06
C HIS A 17 -10.20 7.33 -26.08
N VAL A 18 -10.47 8.50 -26.66
CA VAL A 18 -9.50 9.60 -26.74
C VAL A 18 -9.23 10.22 -25.36
N HIS A 19 -10.25 10.41 -24.52
CA HIS A 19 -10.06 10.90 -23.15
C HIS A 19 -9.41 9.88 -22.19
N LEU A 20 -9.39 8.60 -22.55
CA LEU A 20 -8.76 7.55 -21.75
C LEU A 20 -7.26 7.40 -22.03
N LEU A 21 -6.81 7.71 -23.25
CA LEU A 21 -5.37 7.71 -23.59
C LEU A 21 -4.62 8.82 -22.84
N ASP A 22 -5.27 9.95 -22.59
CA ASP A 22 -4.72 11.05 -21.76
C ASP A 22 -4.53 10.66 -20.29
N ARG A 23 -5.11 9.53 -19.85
CA ARG A 23 -4.95 8.98 -18.50
C ARG A 23 -3.89 7.89 -18.40
N LEU A 24 -3.24 7.53 -19.51
CA LEU A 24 -2.15 6.55 -19.48
C LEU A 24 -0.95 7.17 -18.78
N VAL A 25 -0.66 6.61 -17.61
CA VAL A 25 0.51 6.96 -16.83
C VAL A 25 1.75 6.33 -17.49
N PRO A 26 2.82 7.11 -17.76
CA PRO A 26 4.05 6.56 -18.31
C PRO A 26 4.62 5.49 -17.36
N PRO A 27 5.07 4.33 -17.89
CA PRO A 27 5.70 3.30 -17.07
C PRO A 27 7.01 3.80 -16.44
N PRO A 28 7.29 3.44 -15.18
CA PRO A 28 8.58 3.69 -14.55
C PRO A 28 9.75 3.10 -15.37
N PRO A 29 10.97 3.68 -15.27
CA PRO A 29 12.14 3.19 -15.98
C PRO A 29 12.40 1.68 -15.78
N GLU A 30 12.11 1.15 -14.59
CA GLU A 30 12.26 -0.26 -14.24
C GLU A 30 11.34 -1.16 -15.07
N VAL A 31 10.12 -0.69 -15.34
CA VAL A 31 9.14 -1.39 -16.19
C VAL A 31 9.59 -1.33 -17.65
N VAL A 32 10.07 -0.16 -18.09
CA VAL A 32 10.58 0.01 -19.47
C VAL A 32 11.78 -0.90 -19.72
N ALA A 33 12.72 -0.97 -18.77
CA ALA A 33 13.89 -1.84 -18.84
C ALA A 33 13.53 -3.33 -18.86
N SER A 34 12.36 -3.70 -18.33
CA SER A 34 11.84 -5.08 -18.35
C SER A 34 11.20 -5.48 -19.69
N GLY A 35 11.13 -4.56 -20.66
CA GLY A 35 10.72 -4.83 -22.04
C GLY A 35 9.22 -4.69 -22.30
N GLY A 36 8.83 -4.88 -23.57
CA GLY A 36 7.48 -4.59 -24.06
C GLY A 36 6.35 -5.33 -23.33
N HIS A 37 6.58 -6.57 -22.90
CA HIS A 37 5.58 -7.33 -22.13
C HIS A 37 5.30 -6.68 -20.77
N ALA A 38 6.34 -6.22 -20.06
CA ALA A 38 6.18 -5.54 -18.78
C ALA A 38 5.47 -4.20 -18.94
N ILE A 39 5.83 -3.43 -19.98
CA ILE A 39 5.14 -2.18 -20.34
C ILE A 39 3.65 -2.43 -20.58
N LEU A 40 3.30 -3.42 -21.42
CA LEU A 40 1.90 -3.75 -21.70
C LEU A 40 1.16 -4.21 -20.44
N ALA A 41 1.78 -5.03 -19.61
CA ALA A 41 1.18 -5.45 -18.35
C ALA A 41 0.93 -4.27 -17.41
N TYR A 42 1.90 -3.37 -17.26
CA TYR A 42 1.77 -2.16 -16.44
C TYR A 42 0.62 -1.28 -16.93
N LEU A 43 0.60 -0.93 -18.22
CA LEU A 43 -0.45 -0.09 -18.80
C LEU A 43 -1.84 -0.71 -18.64
N ARG A 44 -1.97 -2.04 -18.81
CA ARG A 44 -3.24 -2.75 -18.60
C ARG A 44 -3.72 -2.67 -17.15
N ARG A 45 -2.82 -2.85 -16.17
CA ARG A 45 -3.16 -2.78 -14.74
C ARG A 45 -3.47 -1.35 -14.30
N SER A 46 -2.70 -0.37 -14.76
CA SER A 46 -2.97 1.06 -14.51
C SER A 46 -4.32 1.49 -15.09
N TYR A 47 -4.64 1.04 -16.30
CA TYR A 47 -5.95 1.31 -16.90
C TYR A 47 -7.10 0.66 -16.12
N SER A 48 -6.95 -0.63 -15.77
CA SER A 48 -7.94 -1.36 -14.96
C SER A 48 -8.20 -0.68 -13.62
N ALA A 49 -7.18 -0.10 -12.99
CA ALA A 49 -7.33 0.64 -11.74
C ALA A 49 -8.24 1.87 -11.85
N VAL A 50 -8.31 2.54 -13.00
CA VAL A 50 -9.24 3.66 -13.21
C VAL A 50 -10.69 3.18 -13.15
N LEU A 51 -10.97 1.97 -13.63
CA LEU A 51 -12.32 1.41 -13.67
C LEU A 51 -12.72 0.78 -12.34
N HIS A 52 -11.80 0.09 -11.68
CA HIS A 52 -12.10 -0.71 -10.48
C HIS A 52 -11.62 -0.11 -9.17
N GLN A 53 -10.87 0.99 -9.21
CA GLN A 53 -10.25 1.62 -8.02
C GLN A 53 -9.29 0.68 -7.29
N GLN A 54 -8.76 -0.33 -7.99
CA GLN A 54 -7.83 -1.32 -7.47
C GLN A 54 -6.61 -1.36 -8.38
N LEU A 55 -5.44 -1.06 -7.83
CA LEU A 55 -4.19 -1.05 -8.58
C LEU A 55 -3.25 -2.13 -8.05
N ASP A 56 -2.92 -3.07 -8.93
CA ASP A 56 -1.88 -4.05 -8.68
C ASP A 56 -0.64 -3.74 -9.51
N LEU A 57 0.44 -3.34 -8.85
CA LEU A 57 1.76 -3.12 -9.42
C LEU A 57 2.79 -4.12 -8.86
N SER A 58 2.34 -5.32 -8.53
CA SER A 58 3.21 -6.37 -7.99
C SER A 58 4.15 -6.93 -9.07
N GLY A 59 5.41 -7.18 -8.70
CA GLY A 59 6.38 -7.87 -9.55
C GLY A 59 7.02 -7.03 -10.66
N PHE A 60 6.98 -5.70 -10.58
CA PHE A 60 7.57 -4.80 -11.57
C PHE A 60 9.01 -4.39 -11.25
N LYS A 61 9.61 -4.96 -10.20
CA LYS A 61 10.97 -4.62 -9.72
C LYS A 61 11.13 -3.14 -9.40
N LEU A 62 10.04 -2.50 -8.96
CA LEU A 62 10.03 -1.07 -8.65
C LEU A 62 10.98 -0.80 -7.50
N GLN A 63 11.94 0.10 -7.70
CA GLN A 63 12.83 0.57 -6.62
C GLN A 63 12.24 1.81 -5.94
N HIS A 64 11.49 2.60 -6.71
CA HIS A 64 10.83 3.81 -6.25
C HIS A 64 9.32 3.63 -6.28
N PHE A 65 8.65 4.32 -5.36
CA PHE A 65 7.21 4.33 -5.31
C PHE A 65 6.62 4.98 -6.58
N PRO A 66 5.64 4.37 -7.24
CA PRO A 66 5.17 4.81 -8.56
C PRO A 66 4.20 6.01 -8.45
N PHE A 67 4.73 7.18 -8.08
CA PHE A 67 3.91 8.39 -7.82
C PHE A 67 3.02 8.78 -8.99
N MET A 68 3.53 8.68 -10.23
CA MET A 68 2.74 9.04 -11.41
C MET A 68 1.52 8.13 -11.60
N ALA A 69 1.60 6.86 -11.15
CA ALA A 69 0.48 5.92 -11.21
C ALA A 69 -0.63 6.27 -10.22
N LEU A 70 -0.29 7.07 -9.21
CA LEU A 70 -1.11 7.38 -8.05
C LEU A 70 -1.51 8.87 -8.01
N SER A 71 -0.96 9.70 -8.91
CA SER A 71 -1.20 11.15 -8.98
C SER A 71 -2.46 11.54 -9.74
N THR A 72 -3.12 10.60 -10.42
CA THR A 72 -4.50 10.83 -10.87
C THR A 72 -5.41 11.01 -9.65
N PRO A 73 -6.54 11.74 -9.72
CA PRO A 73 -7.52 11.76 -8.63
C PRO A 73 -8.13 10.36 -8.52
N THR A 74 -7.40 9.49 -7.83
CA THR A 74 -7.67 8.07 -7.76
C THR A 74 -8.49 7.90 -6.50
N THR A 75 -9.75 7.53 -6.65
CA THR A 75 -10.61 7.01 -5.57
C THR A 75 -10.14 5.61 -5.15
N LEU A 76 -8.83 5.37 -5.17
CA LEU A 76 -8.23 4.05 -5.04
C LEU A 76 -8.58 3.47 -3.67
N THR A 77 -9.15 2.27 -3.67
CA THR A 77 -9.55 1.55 -2.46
C THR A 77 -8.59 0.39 -2.16
N SER A 78 -7.87 -0.12 -3.17
CA SER A 78 -6.89 -1.20 -2.98
C SER A 78 -5.61 -0.95 -3.78
N LEU A 79 -4.46 -1.05 -3.10
CA LEU A 79 -3.13 -0.94 -3.70
C LEU A 79 -2.27 -2.15 -3.34
N SER A 80 -1.77 -2.86 -4.35
CA SER A 80 -0.77 -3.91 -4.19
C SER A 80 0.53 -3.52 -4.88
N LEU A 81 1.62 -3.54 -4.13
CA LEU A 81 2.99 -3.28 -4.59
C LEU A 81 3.91 -4.45 -4.20
N ASN A 82 3.35 -5.66 -4.10
CA ASN A 82 4.08 -6.82 -3.61
C ASN A 82 5.24 -7.21 -4.54
N LYS A 83 6.27 -7.86 -3.99
CA LYS A 83 7.38 -8.42 -4.79
C LYS A 83 8.07 -7.37 -5.66
N ASN A 84 8.35 -6.22 -5.07
CA ASN A 84 9.13 -5.15 -5.68
C ASN A 84 10.43 -4.96 -4.88
N GLN A 85 11.14 -3.85 -5.11
CA GLN A 85 12.42 -3.52 -4.45
C GLN A 85 12.32 -2.21 -3.67
N LEU A 86 11.12 -1.87 -3.18
CA LEU A 86 10.87 -0.61 -2.49
C LEU A 86 11.63 -0.56 -1.17
N GLY A 87 12.43 0.48 -0.96
CA GLY A 87 13.19 0.70 0.28
C GLY A 87 12.42 1.44 1.38
N SER A 88 11.36 2.16 1.00
CA SER A 88 10.55 2.96 1.92
C SER A 88 9.13 3.13 1.41
N VAL A 89 8.24 3.52 2.32
CA VAL A 89 6.91 4.04 1.99
C VAL A 89 6.98 5.56 2.02
N PRO A 90 6.66 6.28 0.93
CA PRO A 90 6.81 7.73 0.90
C PRO A 90 5.60 8.46 1.51
N PRO A 91 5.77 9.71 1.96
CA PRO A 91 4.68 10.47 2.57
C PRO A 91 3.51 10.73 1.63
N GLN A 92 3.73 10.77 0.32
CA GLN A 92 2.68 10.95 -0.68
C GLN A 92 1.67 9.79 -0.71
N LEU A 93 1.97 8.62 -0.13
CA LEU A 93 0.94 7.59 0.05
C LEU A 93 -0.28 8.14 0.82
N ALA A 94 -0.06 9.11 1.72
CA ALA A 94 -1.13 9.78 2.47
C ALA A 94 -2.17 10.51 1.60
N THR A 95 -1.89 10.76 0.31
CA THR A 95 -2.89 11.34 -0.59
C THR A 95 -3.99 10.36 -0.97
N LEU A 96 -3.79 9.05 -0.74
CA LEU A 96 -4.77 8.00 -1.02
C LEU A 96 -5.74 7.85 0.16
N SER A 97 -6.48 8.91 0.50
CA SER A 97 -7.36 8.95 1.69
C SER A 97 -8.52 7.94 1.66
N ASN A 98 -8.87 7.42 0.48
CA ASN A 98 -9.89 6.38 0.29
C ASN A 98 -9.36 4.94 0.37
N LEU A 99 -8.06 4.76 0.60
CA LEU A 99 -7.42 3.45 0.58
C LEU A 99 -7.93 2.59 1.74
N GLN A 100 -8.46 1.42 1.40
CA GLN A 100 -8.97 0.42 2.35
C GLN A 100 -8.04 -0.79 2.45
N GLN A 101 -7.26 -1.08 1.42
CA GLN A 101 -6.35 -2.21 1.38
C GLN A 101 -4.99 -1.75 0.85
N LEU A 102 -3.93 -2.06 1.61
CA LEU A 102 -2.56 -1.80 1.21
C LEU A 102 -1.73 -3.06 1.41
N SER A 103 -1.06 -3.49 0.35
CA SER A 103 -0.10 -4.58 0.38
C SER A 103 1.23 -4.11 -0.20
N VAL A 104 2.29 -4.17 0.60
CA VAL A 104 3.66 -3.82 0.19
C VAL A 104 4.62 -4.96 0.56
N SER A 105 4.11 -6.19 0.56
CA SER A 105 4.84 -7.37 0.99
C SER A 105 5.97 -7.74 0.04
N ASP A 106 6.95 -8.50 0.54
CA ASP A 106 8.11 -8.93 -0.23
C ASP A 106 8.84 -7.74 -0.90
N ASN A 107 9.25 -6.77 -0.09
CA ASN A 107 9.99 -5.58 -0.52
C ASN A 107 11.27 -5.41 0.36
N HIS A 108 11.86 -4.21 0.37
CA HIS A 108 13.03 -3.88 1.19
C HIS A 108 12.73 -2.75 2.17
N ILE A 109 11.47 -2.58 2.57
CA ILE A 109 11.04 -1.52 3.45
C ILE A 109 11.65 -1.74 4.84
N THR A 110 12.36 -0.74 5.34
CA THR A 110 13.05 -0.80 6.64
C THR A 110 12.22 -0.18 7.77
N GLU A 111 11.35 0.76 7.44
CA GLU A 111 10.48 1.43 8.39
C GLU A 111 9.09 1.65 7.80
N LEU A 112 8.08 1.57 8.67
CA LEU A 112 6.73 1.98 8.33
C LEU A 112 6.48 3.39 8.89
N PRO A 113 6.31 4.42 8.06
CA PRO A 113 6.16 5.80 8.52
C PRO A 113 4.82 6.01 9.21
N GLY A 114 4.83 6.08 10.55
CA GLY A 114 3.61 6.20 11.36
C GLY A 114 2.69 7.35 10.95
N LYS A 115 3.25 8.55 10.69
CA LYS A 115 2.46 9.72 10.26
C LYS A 115 1.73 9.49 8.93
N THR A 116 2.38 8.83 7.97
CA THR A 116 1.78 8.49 6.68
C THR A 116 0.70 7.43 6.85
N MET A 117 0.93 6.42 7.68
CA MET A 117 -0.07 5.39 7.97
C MET A 117 -1.31 5.99 8.64
N ALA A 118 -1.14 6.84 9.65
CA ALA A 118 -2.25 7.51 10.33
C ALA A 118 -3.10 8.39 9.40
N ALA A 119 -2.54 8.84 8.27
CA ALA A 119 -3.25 9.60 7.25
C ALA A 119 -4.06 8.75 6.26
N LEU A 120 -4.19 7.44 6.51
CA LEU A 120 -5.03 6.51 5.74
C LEU A 120 -6.24 6.06 6.60
N PRO A 121 -7.19 6.96 6.92
CA PRO A 121 -8.19 6.72 7.95
C PRO A 121 -9.16 5.57 7.65
N LEU A 122 -9.30 5.19 6.38
CA LEU A 122 -10.21 4.13 5.91
C LEU A 122 -9.52 2.77 5.74
N LEU A 123 -8.24 2.64 6.10
CA LEU A 123 -7.48 1.41 5.91
C LEU A 123 -8.04 0.29 6.78
N LYS A 124 -8.39 -0.83 6.13
CA LYS A 124 -8.96 -2.05 6.73
C LYS A 124 -8.00 -3.23 6.74
N SER A 125 -7.13 -3.29 5.74
CA SER A 125 -6.14 -4.35 5.58
C SER A 125 -4.78 -3.78 5.24
N LEU A 126 -3.77 -4.21 5.99
CA LEU A 126 -2.36 -3.87 5.80
C LEU A 126 -1.51 -5.14 5.79
N SER A 127 -0.79 -5.36 4.69
CA SER A 127 0.21 -6.43 4.59
C SER A 127 1.59 -5.85 4.31
N VAL A 128 2.53 -6.15 5.20
CA VAL A 128 3.93 -5.69 5.17
C VAL A 128 4.93 -6.82 5.39
N HIS A 129 4.50 -8.09 5.33
CA HIS A 129 5.40 -9.25 5.48
C HIS A 129 6.48 -9.28 4.39
N GLY A 130 7.57 -10.00 4.61
CA GLY A 130 8.70 -10.04 3.68
C GLY A 130 9.40 -8.69 3.52
N ASN A 131 9.45 -7.89 4.59
CA ASN A 131 10.19 -6.63 4.65
C ASN A 131 11.22 -6.65 5.78
N LYS A 132 11.96 -5.56 5.97
CA LYS A 132 12.97 -5.39 7.03
C LYS A 132 12.48 -4.46 8.15
N ILE A 133 11.17 -4.46 8.39
CA ILE A 133 10.52 -3.60 9.39
C ILE A 133 10.79 -4.18 10.78
N THR A 134 11.40 -3.37 11.64
CA THR A 134 11.69 -3.75 13.03
C THR A 134 10.70 -3.18 14.03
N VAL A 135 9.94 -2.16 13.67
CA VAL A 135 8.98 -1.51 14.55
C VAL A 135 7.66 -1.30 13.82
N LEU A 136 6.55 -1.77 14.42
CA LEU A 136 5.22 -1.34 14.00
C LEU A 136 4.88 -0.04 14.75
N PRO A 137 4.66 1.07 14.04
CA PRO A 137 4.42 2.35 14.68
C PRO A 137 3.10 2.34 15.46
N GLN A 138 3.12 2.93 16.65
CA GLN A 138 1.93 3.11 17.50
C GLN A 138 0.79 3.86 16.77
N GLU A 139 1.13 4.69 15.78
CA GLU A 139 0.21 5.37 14.88
C GLU A 139 -0.77 4.42 14.18
N LEU A 140 -0.42 3.14 13.96
CA LEU A 140 -1.39 2.15 13.46
C LEU A 140 -2.59 1.98 14.41
N GLY A 141 -2.42 2.26 15.70
CA GLY A 141 -3.49 2.30 16.68
C GLY A 141 -4.54 3.39 16.43
N SER A 142 -4.23 4.41 15.63
CA SER A 142 -5.21 5.44 15.23
C SER A 142 -6.19 4.94 14.16
N LEU A 143 -5.87 3.84 13.48
CA LEU A 143 -6.63 3.30 12.36
C LEU A 143 -7.82 2.47 12.87
N ARG A 144 -8.96 3.14 13.06
CA ARG A 144 -10.17 2.55 13.67
C ARG A 144 -10.75 1.38 12.87
N PHE A 145 -10.55 1.37 11.56
CA PHE A 145 -11.09 0.33 10.67
C PHE A 145 -10.08 -0.77 10.34
N LEU A 146 -8.83 -0.67 10.81
CA LEU A 146 -7.80 -1.67 10.50
C LEU A 146 -8.12 -2.98 11.23
N GLU A 147 -8.50 -4.01 10.49
CA GLU A 147 -8.93 -5.31 11.02
C GLU A 147 -7.92 -6.43 10.70
N TYR A 148 -7.23 -6.30 9.57
CA TYR A 148 -6.27 -7.27 9.08
C TYR A 148 -4.89 -6.66 9.03
N LEU A 149 -3.95 -7.27 9.75
CA LEU A 149 -2.55 -6.87 9.80
C LEU A 149 -1.67 -8.11 9.61
N GLN A 150 -0.84 -8.10 8.57
CA GLN A 150 0.14 -9.15 8.29
C GLN A 150 1.55 -8.59 8.32
N PHE A 151 2.43 -9.25 9.06
CA PHE A 151 3.81 -8.84 9.30
C PHE A 151 4.66 -10.07 9.70
N ASP A 152 5.98 -9.93 9.69
CA ASP A 152 6.89 -10.98 10.17
C ASP A 152 7.22 -10.76 11.66
N ALA A 153 6.81 -11.68 12.53
CA ALA A 153 7.01 -11.53 13.97
C ALA A 153 8.49 -11.61 14.39
N GLU A 154 9.31 -12.34 13.65
CA GLU A 154 10.72 -12.61 14.01
C GLU A 154 11.62 -11.37 13.93
N GLY A 155 11.26 -10.38 13.10
CA GLY A 155 12.05 -9.16 12.91
C GLY A 155 11.64 -7.98 13.77
N ILE A 156 10.50 -8.07 14.47
CA ILE A 156 9.88 -6.93 15.15
C ILE A 156 10.32 -6.88 16.62
N THR A 157 10.82 -5.72 17.05
CA THR A 157 11.21 -5.43 18.42
C THR A 157 10.14 -4.66 19.19
N SER A 158 9.19 -4.04 18.49
CA SER A 158 8.04 -3.36 19.10
C SER A 158 6.81 -3.47 18.18
N PRO A 159 5.66 -3.99 18.66
CA PRO A 159 5.29 -4.38 20.03
C PRO A 159 6.11 -5.49 20.70
N PRO A 160 5.96 -5.70 22.03
CA PRO A 160 6.64 -6.77 22.76
C PRO A 160 6.31 -8.16 22.21
N ARG A 161 7.26 -9.08 22.33
CA ARG A 161 7.16 -10.45 21.80
C ARG A 161 5.91 -11.18 22.28
N ASP A 162 5.52 -10.99 23.54
CA ASP A 162 4.32 -11.60 24.13
C ASP A 162 3.04 -11.23 23.37
N VAL A 163 2.98 -10.04 22.79
CA VAL A 163 1.86 -9.59 21.97
C VAL A 163 1.98 -10.16 20.55
N LEU A 164 3.20 -10.15 19.99
CA LEU A 164 3.47 -10.61 18.63
C LEU A 164 3.13 -12.10 18.42
N VAL A 165 3.40 -12.95 19.42
CA VAL A 165 3.19 -14.41 19.30
C VAL A 165 1.73 -14.85 19.42
N LYS A 166 0.82 -13.96 19.87
CA LYS A 166 -0.59 -14.31 20.09
C LYS A 166 -1.40 -14.27 18.81
N SER A 167 -1.65 -13.07 18.29
CA SER A 167 -2.38 -12.86 17.05
C SER A 167 -2.23 -11.43 16.54
N ALA A 168 -2.51 -11.23 15.25
CA ALA A 168 -2.60 -9.90 14.67
C ALA A 168 -3.61 -8.99 15.40
N GLN A 169 -4.74 -9.55 15.89
CA GLN A 169 -5.70 -8.75 16.66
C GLN A 169 -5.16 -8.35 18.04
N ALA A 170 -4.34 -9.18 18.69
CA ALA A 170 -3.69 -8.81 19.95
C ALA A 170 -2.72 -7.64 19.74
N VAL A 171 -1.95 -7.67 18.65
CA VAL A 171 -1.07 -6.58 18.22
C VAL A 171 -1.86 -5.29 17.96
N LEU A 172 -2.94 -5.35 17.18
CA LEU A 172 -3.79 -4.19 16.93
C LEU A 172 -4.42 -3.64 18.22
N ARG A 173 -4.85 -4.50 19.14
CA ARG A 173 -5.39 -4.09 20.44
C ARG A 173 -4.34 -3.36 21.26
N TYR A 174 -3.13 -3.90 21.34
CA TYR A 174 -2.00 -3.27 22.02
C TYR A 174 -1.69 -1.89 21.41
N LEU A 175 -1.54 -1.80 20.09
CA LEU A 175 -1.24 -0.53 19.41
C LEU A 175 -2.33 0.52 19.64
N ARG A 176 -3.61 0.13 19.64
CA ARG A 176 -4.73 1.03 19.98
C ARG A 176 -4.68 1.52 21.42
N LYS A 177 -4.30 0.67 22.38
CA LYS A 177 -4.15 1.05 23.79
C LYS A 177 -2.96 2.00 23.99
N VAL A 178 -1.82 1.71 23.38
CA VAL A 178 -0.64 2.59 23.40
C VAL A 178 -0.95 3.95 22.77
N TRP A 179 -1.61 3.95 21.60
CA TRP A 179 -2.04 5.18 20.94
C TRP A 179 -3.03 5.98 21.79
N GLY A 180 -4.03 5.30 22.35
CA GLY A 180 -5.02 5.90 23.26
C GLY A 180 -4.35 6.53 24.47
N GLY A 181 -3.42 5.81 25.12
CA GLY A 181 -2.66 6.30 26.26
C GLY A 181 -1.76 7.49 25.96
N ARG A 182 -1.16 7.53 24.76
CA ARG A 182 -0.43 8.71 24.29
C ARG A 182 -1.33 9.94 24.15
N CYS A 183 -2.57 9.76 23.67
CA CYS A 183 -3.53 10.85 23.51
C CYS A 183 -4.17 11.31 24.82
N SER A 184 -4.43 10.38 25.75
CA SER A 184 -5.10 10.66 27.03
C SER A 184 -4.13 11.01 28.17
N GLY A 185 -2.85 10.66 28.04
CA GLY A 185 -1.86 10.71 29.11
C GLY A 185 -1.95 9.55 30.11
N VAL A 186 -2.88 8.60 29.91
CA VAL A 186 -3.10 7.46 30.80
C VAL A 186 -3.00 6.16 30.01
N LEU A 187 -1.97 5.37 30.28
CA LEU A 187 -1.72 4.11 29.59
C LEU A 187 -2.27 2.92 30.38
N GLU A 188 -3.33 2.29 29.86
CA GLU A 188 -3.91 1.07 30.43
C GLU A 188 -3.68 -0.12 29.49
N LEU A 189 -2.79 -1.03 29.88
CA LEU A 189 -2.43 -2.24 29.12
C LEU A 189 -3.07 -3.53 29.67
N THR A 190 -4.19 -3.41 30.39
CA THR A 190 -5.02 -4.55 30.80
C THR A 190 -5.34 -5.46 29.61
N ASP A 191 -5.46 -6.78 29.79
CA ASP A 191 -5.84 -7.72 28.71
C ASP A 191 -4.92 -7.73 27.47
N CYS A 192 -3.70 -7.19 27.58
CA CYS A 192 -2.62 -7.42 26.62
C CYS A 192 -1.78 -8.66 26.96
N ASP A 193 -2.06 -9.32 28.10
CA ASP A 193 -1.28 -10.37 28.79
C ASP A 193 0.22 -10.25 28.52
N LEU A 194 0.76 -9.10 28.89
CA LEU A 194 2.18 -8.82 28.89
C LEU A 194 2.79 -9.53 30.09
N THR A 195 3.91 -10.23 29.89
CA THR A 195 4.64 -10.84 31.01
C THR A 195 5.45 -9.79 31.78
N ASP A 196 5.89 -8.73 31.10
CA ASP A 196 6.57 -7.56 31.67
C ASP A 196 6.05 -6.25 31.07
N LEU A 197 6.16 -5.16 31.82
CA LEU A 197 5.84 -3.82 31.32
C LEU A 197 6.93 -3.36 30.32
N PRO A 198 6.57 -2.91 29.11
CA PRO A 198 7.50 -2.42 28.10
C PRO A 198 8.07 -1.03 28.40
#